data_AF-A0A2V2SHK8-F1
#
_entry.id   AF-A0A2V2SHK8-F1
#
_cell.length_a   1.000
_cell.length_b   1.000
_cell.length_c   1.000
_cell.angle_alpha   90.00
_cell.angle_beta   90.00
_cell.angle_gamma   90.00
#
_symmetry.space_group_name_H-M   'P 1'
#
loop_
_entity.id
_entity.type
_entity.pdbx_description
1 polymer ?
#
loop_
_entity_poly.entity_id
_entity_poly.type
_entity_poly.pdbx_seq_one_letter_code
_entity_poly.pdbx_strand_id
1 'polypeptide(L)'
;MTFSAEKLNNGSMSVFARYGSRLSRAAGVVRHGPRCSRSLFFPIHFLAATLVLCLGLWMSRGADTNESQAAPPNGSATPVNPQSPAASQLIDTNLTQLLSACSQIQEQLRTTQLAIEQNRQETRAAASQSSEALAKGLQLLQQSVSDQRARDFEVMQRSNRFTLSVAGTFAALGLLAMLSMSYFQWRATKGLAQVSNALPATLAFDGGPPLGALGPAEQVQLRLLGAIEQVDKRIDEMKLALSHGGNGGPAKELSHDSASASSDSARIQDRAGIPALLDQASSRMNLDPEGALACFDQILTFDPNHAEALVKKGAALERLHKLNEAIECYDRAIAVDGSMTLAYLHKGGLYNRLERFKEALECYGKALQTHNQRGN
;
A
#
# COMPACT_ATOMS: atom_id res chain seq x y z
N MET A 1 17.76 -66.35 12.77
CA MET A 1 18.22 -65.42 13.82
C MET A 1 19.39 -64.62 13.25
N THR A 2 19.24 -63.30 13.25
CA THR A 2 20.26 -62.23 13.15
C THR A 2 21.73 -62.60 12.90
N PHE A 3 22.35 -61.97 11.90
CA PHE A 3 23.73 -61.47 12.02
C PHE A 3 23.92 -60.16 11.23
N SER A 4 24.16 -59.09 11.98
CA SER A 4 24.59 -57.74 11.55
C SER A 4 26.02 -57.78 11.03
N ALA A 5 26.29 -57.20 9.86
CA ALA A 5 26.88 -55.87 9.66
C ALA A 5 28.31 -55.70 10.21
N GLU A 6 29.31 -55.95 9.36
CA GLU A 6 30.69 -55.54 9.55
C GLU A 6 31.20 -54.74 8.33
N LYS A 7 31.73 -53.55 8.65
CA LYS A 7 32.77 -52.75 7.99
C LYS A 7 33.11 -53.05 6.52
N LEU A 8 32.94 -52.04 5.67
CA LEU A 8 34.03 -51.60 4.79
C LEU A 8 34.09 -50.06 4.76
N ASN A 9 35.29 -49.58 5.06
CA ASN A 9 35.69 -48.20 5.16
C ASN A 9 36.48 -47.82 3.90
N ASN A 10 36.45 -46.53 3.57
CA ASN A 10 37.44 -45.76 2.80
C ASN A 10 37.62 -46.02 1.29
N GLY A 11 37.12 -45.06 0.51
CA GLY A 11 37.64 -44.74 -0.81
C GLY A 11 36.65 -43.97 -1.68
N SER A 12 36.59 -42.64 -1.52
CA SER A 12 36.06 -41.63 -2.49
C SER A 12 35.13 -40.56 -1.92
N MET A 13 35.29 -40.16 -0.65
CA MET A 13 34.77 -38.86 -0.16
C MET A 13 35.90 -37.85 0.03
N SER A 14 36.51 -37.40 -1.07
CA SER A 14 37.45 -36.27 -1.03
C SER A 14 37.65 -35.62 -2.41
N VAL A 15 36.60 -35.12 -3.07
CA VAL A 15 36.77 -34.22 -4.25
C VAL A 15 35.80 -33.03 -4.31
N PHE A 16 34.66 -33.00 -3.62
CA PHE A 16 33.65 -31.93 -3.80
C PHE A 16 33.48 -30.92 -2.66
N ALA A 17 34.50 -30.70 -1.83
CA ALA A 17 34.46 -29.77 -0.69
C ALA A 17 35.44 -28.58 -0.78
N ARG A 18 35.81 -28.12 -1.98
CA ARG A 18 36.61 -26.89 -2.15
C ARG A 18 36.20 -26.09 -3.40
N TYR A 19 35.03 -25.45 -3.39
CA TYR A 19 34.73 -24.32 -4.29
C TYR A 19 33.70 -23.35 -3.66
N GLY A 20 33.79 -23.16 -2.35
CA GLY A 20 32.86 -22.32 -1.57
C GLY A 20 33.58 -21.25 -0.75
N SER A 21 34.52 -20.52 -1.33
CA SER A 21 35.10 -19.31 -0.71
C SER A 21 36.06 -18.62 -1.66
N ARG A 22 35.56 -17.68 -2.49
CA ARG A 22 36.28 -16.55 -3.10
C ARG A 22 35.40 -15.89 -4.18
N LEU A 23 34.36 -15.19 -3.74
CA LEU A 23 33.65 -14.18 -4.57
C LEU A 23 32.87 -13.18 -3.68
N SER A 24 33.50 -12.79 -2.56
CA SER A 24 33.09 -11.65 -1.74
C SER A 24 34.29 -10.72 -1.59
N ARG A 25 34.60 -9.99 -2.68
CA ARG A 25 35.42 -8.76 -2.73
C ARG A 25 35.64 -8.39 -4.19
N ALA A 26 34.63 -7.81 -4.83
CA ALA A 26 34.76 -6.93 -5.99
C ALA A 26 33.36 -6.55 -6.46
N ALA A 27 32.88 -5.39 -6.01
CA ALA A 27 31.97 -4.49 -6.73
C ALA A 27 31.29 -3.57 -5.70
N GLY A 28 32.05 -2.58 -5.25
CA GLY A 28 31.44 -1.34 -4.80
C GLY A 28 30.96 -0.54 -6.02
N VAL A 29 29.88 0.22 -5.79
CA VAL A 29 29.58 1.54 -6.37
C VAL A 29 29.49 1.63 -7.90
N VAL A 30 28.29 1.86 -8.45
CA VAL A 30 27.96 2.97 -9.38
C VAL A 30 26.44 3.16 -9.45
N ARG A 31 26.02 4.44 -9.43
CA ARG A 31 24.66 4.98 -9.47
C ARG A 31 24.06 5.07 -10.90
N HIS A 32 22.74 5.25 -10.93
CA HIS A 32 21.87 5.95 -11.91
C HIS A 32 21.44 5.26 -13.22
N GLY A 33 20.11 5.25 -13.44
CA GLY A 33 19.50 5.49 -14.76
C GLY A 33 18.60 4.36 -15.30
N PRO A 34 17.35 4.65 -15.74
CA PRO A 34 16.32 3.64 -15.99
C PRO A 34 16.39 3.08 -17.41
N ARG A 35 16.19 1.77 -17.57
CA ARG A 35 15.77 1.19 -18.86
C ARG A 35 14.76 0.07 -18.66
N CYS A 36 13.56 0.35 -19.13
CA CYS A 36 12.55 -0.63 -19.50
C CYS A 36 13.08 -1.66 -20.51
N SER A 37 12.37 -2.79 -20.54
CA SER A 37 12.37 -3.86 -21.56
C SER A 37 13.65 -4.68 -21.72
N ARG A 38 13.80 -5.73 -20.91
CA ARG A 38 14.51 -6.96 -21.29
C ARG A 38 14.14 -8.13 -20.38
N SER A 39 12.97 -8.72 -20.59
CA SER A 39 12.61 -9.99 -19.96
C SER A 39 11.59 -10.75 -20.81
N LEU A 40 12.05 -11.36 -21.91
CA LEU A 40 11.25 -12.36 -22.66
C LEU A 40 12.11 -13.36 -23.46
N PHE A 41 13.42 -13.45 -23.20
CA PHE A 41 14.32 -14.32 -23.98
C PHE A 41 14.89 -15.53 -23.21
N PHE A 42 14.49 -15.75 -21.96
CA PHE A 42 15.07 -16.82 -21.13
C PHE A 42 14.33 -18.19 -21.09
N PRO A 43 13.08 -18.38 -21.54
CA PRO A 43 12.46 -19.71 -21.50
C PRO A 43 12.67 -20.55 -22.78
N ILE A 44 13.12 -19.96 -23.90
CA ILE A 44 13.15 -20.65 -25.20
C ILE A 44 14.38 -21.57 -25.34
N HIS A 45 15.53 -21.20 -24.77
CA HIS A 45 16.73 -22.03 -24.85
C HIS A 45 16.67 -23.30 -23.98
N PHE A 46 15.89 -23.31 -22.89
CA PHE A 46 15.74 -24.48 -22.04
C PHE A 46 14.87 -25.57 -22.67
N LEU A 47 13.83 -25.18 -23.43
CA LEU A 47 12.95 -26.10 -24.15
C LEU A 47 13.63 -26.77 -25.35
N ALA A 48 14.53 -26.06 -26.05
CA ALA A 48 15.29 -26.61 -27.17
C ALA A 48 16.30 -27.69 -26.73
N ALA A 49 16.96 -27.50 -25.58
CA ALA A 49 17.93 -28.47 -25.06
C ALA A 49 17.25 -29.79 -24.62
N THR A 50 16.04 -29.73 -24.08
CA THR A 50 15.28 -30.92 -23.69
C THR A 50 14.75 -31.72 -24.88
N LEU A 51 14.42 -31.06 -25.99
CA LEU A 51 13.95 -31.73 -27.21
C LEU A 51 15.06 -32.48 -27.93
N VAL A 52 16.29 -31.96 -27.95
CA VAL A 52 17.45 -32.63 -28.57
C VAL A 52 17.86 -33.89 -27.79
N LEU A 53 17.80 -33.86 -26.45
CA LEU A 53 18.05 -35.06 -25.62
C LEU A 53 16.97 -36.14 -25.80
N CYS A 54 15.70 -35.74 -25.96
CA CYS A 54 14.61 -36.68 -26.22
C CYS A 54 14.68 -37.32 -27.61
N LEU A 55 15.09 -36.57 -28.65
CA LEU A 55 15.29 -37.14 -29.99
C LEU A 55 16.52 -38.07 -30.06
N GLY A 56 17.59 -37.77 -29.33
CA GLY A 56 18.77 -38.64 -29.24
C GLY A 56 18.47 -40.00 -28.60
N LEU A 57 17.65 -40.01 -27.54
CA LEU A 57 17.23 -41.25 -26.87
C LEU A 57 16.21 -42.07 -27.68
N TRP A 58 15.43 -41.41 -28.53
CA TRP A 58 14.48 -42.09 -29.43
C TRP A 58 15.18 -42.74 -30.64
N MET A 59 16.17 -42.07 -31.24
CA MET A 59 16.93 -42.66 -32.36
C MET A 59 17.85 -43.81 -31.93
N SER A 60 18.36 -43.81 -30.70
CA SER A 60 19.19 -44.92 -30.18
C SER A 60 18.40 -46.22 -29.94
N ARG A 61 17.07 -46.18 -29.98
CA ARG A 61 16.20 -47.33 -29.68
C ARG A 61 15.54 -47.95 -30.92
N GLY A 62 15.82 -47.41 -32.10
CA GLY A 62 15.26 -47.87 -33.38
C GLY A 62 16.21 -48.68 -34.27
N ALA A 63 17.41 -49.02 -33.79
CA ALA A 63 18.44 -49.67 -34.62
C ALA A 63 18.65 -51.17 -34.34
N ASP A 64 17.96 -51.78 -33.36
CA ASP A 64 18.16 -53.19 -32.99
C ASP A 64 16.92 -54.05 -33.18
N THR A 65 16.33 -54.03 -34.39
CA THR A 65 15.47 -55.15 -34.84
C THR A 65 15.52 -55.23 -36.36
N ASN A 66 16.46 -56.00 -36.91
CA ASN A 66 16.21 -56.72 -38.15
C ASN A 66 17.17 -57.92 -38.30
N GLU A 67 16.54 -59.06 -38.56
CA GLU A 67 17.04 -60.20 -39.32
C GLU A 67 18.33 -60.89 -38.84
N SER A 68 18.14 -61.98 -38.09
CA SER A 68 18.89 -63.21 -38.35
C SER A 68 17.91 -64.29 -38.79
N GLN A 69 17.76 -64.41 -40.10
CA GLN A 69 17.26 -65.60 -40.77
C GLN A 69 18.23 -66.74 -40.45
N ALA A 70 17.82 -67.68 -39.59
CA ALA A 70 18.52 -68.94 -39.41
C ALA A 70 17.96 -69.96 -40.42
N ALA A 71 18.80 -70.31 -41.39
CA ALA A 71 18.61 -71.40 -42.33
C ALA A 71 18.46 -72.76 -41.62
N PRO A 72 17.81 -73.77 -42.24
CA PRO A 72 17.61 -75.07 -41.62
C PRO A 72 18.91 -75.89 -41.58
N PRO A 73 19.13 -76.73 -40.56
CA PRO A 73 20.27 -77.64 -40.57
C PRO A 73 19.98 -78.85 -41.46
N ASN A 74 20.63 -78.91 -42.62
CA ASN A 74 20.88 -80.17 -43.32
C ASN A 74 21.96 -80.94 -42.56
N GLY A 75 21.52 -81.78 -41.61
CA GLY A 75 22.32 -82.79 -40.94
C GLY A 75 22.13 -84.15 -41.63
N SER A 76 23.22 -84.66 -42.19
CA SER A 76 23.36 -85.98 -42.81
C SER A 76 22.70 -87.11 -42.01
N ALA A 77 21.80 -87.85 -42.68
CA ALA A 77 21.36 -89.16 -42.25
C ALA A 77 22.56 -90.14 -42.30
N THR A 78 22.96 -90.64 -41.14
CA THR A 78 23.64 -91.94 -41.00
C THR A 78 22.69 -92.86 -40.22
N PRO A 79 22.47 -94.10 -40.65
CA PRO A 79 21.44 -94.94 -40.04
C PRO A 79 22.02 -95.58 -38.77
N VAL A 80 21.48 -95.22 -37.61
CA VAL A 80 21.65 -96.03 -36.39
C VAL A 80 20.27 -96.41 -35.86
N ASN A 81 19.94 -97.66 -36.17
CA ASN A 81 19.04 -98.63 -35.54
C ASN A 81 18.33 -98.20 -34.23
N PRO A 82 17.02 -98.45 -34.04
CA PRO A 82 16.19 -97.76 -33.07
C PRO A 82 15.94 -98.58 -31.80
N GLN A 83 16.62 -98.34 -30.68
CA GLN A 83 16.16 -98.80 -29.36
C GLN A 83 16.70 -97.92 -28.20
N SER A 84 15.91 -96.94 -27.73
CA SER A 84 15.91 -96.49 -26.31
C SER A 84 14.78 -95.48 -26.04
N PRO A 85 13.80 -95.79 -25.16
CA PRO A 85 12.65 -94.92 -24.88
C PRO A 85 12.93 -93.74 -23.93
N ALA A 86 14.18 -93.51 -23.50
CA ALA A 86 14.51 -92.54 -22.45
C ALA A 86 14.85 -91.11 -22.95
N ALA A 87 15.36 -90.95 -24.18
CA ALA A 87 15.81 -89.65 -24.70
C ALA A 87 14.66 -88.77 -25.21
N SER A 88 13.58 -89.37 -25.72
CA SER A 88 12.36 -88.67 -26.14
C SER A 88 11.61 -88.08 -24.95
N GLN A 89 11.54 -88.80 -23.81
CA GLN A 89 10.86 -88.32 -22.60
C GLN A 89 11.51 -87.07 -21.97
N LEU A 90 12.84 -86.93 -22.06
CA LEU A 90 13.57 -85.78 -21.50
C LEU A 90 13.36 -84.48 -22.31
N ILE A 91 13.18 -84.61 -23.63
CA ILE A 91 12.93 -83.49 -24.53
C ILE A 91 11.47 -83.01 -24.39
N ASP A 92 10.53 -83.96 -24.31
CA ASP A 92 9.11 -83.67 -24.13
C ASP A 92 8.81 -83.04 -22.75
N THR A 93 9.53 -83.42 -21.70
CA THR A 93 9.41 -82.82 -20.36
C THR A 93 9.96 -81.39 -20.30
N ASN A 94 11.08 -81.10 -20.98
CA ASN A 94 11.61 -79.73 -21.06
C ASN A 94 10.71 -78.80 -21.88
N LEU A 95 10.13 -79.30 -22.98
CA LEU A 95 9.24 -78.52 -23.85
C LEU A 95 7.90 -78.20 -23.17
N THR A 96 7.35 -79.14 -22.40
CA THR A 96 6.13 -78.93 -21.60
C THR A 96 6.35 -77.96 -20.44
N GLN A 97 7.52 -77.99 -19.78
CA GLN A 97 7.89 -76.99 -18.78
C GLN A 97 8.00 -75.59 -19.36
N LEU A 98 8.64 -75.42 -20.51
CA LEU A 98 8.73 -74.13 -21.23
C LEU A 98 7.35 -73.58 -21.63
N LEU A 99 6.47 -74.45 -22.14
CA LEU A 99 5.09 -74.06 -22.48
C LEU A 99 4.29 -73.61 -21.25
N SER A 100 4.45 -74.30 -20.11
CA SER A 100 3.80 -73.92 -18.85
C SER A 100 4.33 -72.60 -18.28
N ALA A 101 5.63 -72.33 -18.42
CA ALA A 101 6.23 -71.08 -18.01
C ALA A 101 5.76 -69.91 -18.90
N CYS A 102 5.68 -70.13 -20.22
CA CYS A 102 5.17 -69.12 -21.15
C CYS A 102 3.70 -68.76 -20.89
N SER A 103 2.83 -69.75 -20.60
CA SER A 103 1.43 -69.46 -20.27
C SER A 103 1.29 -68.70 -18.94
N GLN A 104 2.10 -69.06 -17.94
CA GLN A 104 2.16 -68.33 -16.66
C GLN A 104 2.59 -66.88 -16.86
N ILE A 105 3.65 -66.63 -17.65
CA ILE A 105 4.13 -65.28 -17.93
C ILE A 105 3.05 -64.47 -18.68
N GLN A 106 2.35 -65.08 -19.62
CA GLN A 106 1.29 -64.41 -20.37
C GLN A 106 0.10 -64.04 -19.47
N GLU A 107 -0.22 -64.86 -18.48
CA GLU A 107 -1.26 -64.58 -17.49
C GLU A 107 -0.84 -63.50 -16.48
N GLN A 108 0.42 -63.52 -16.03
CA GLN A 108 1.00 -62.44 -15.23
C GLN A 108 1.03 -61.11 -15.98
N LEU A 109 1.32 -61.12 -17.29
CA LEU A 109 1.28 -59.91 -18.11
C LEU A 109 -0.15 -59.36 -18.26
N ARG A 110 -1.14 -60.24 -18.45
CA ARG A 110 -2.56 -59.81 -18.52
C ARG A 110 -3.06 -59.20 -17.22
N THR A 111 -2.75 -59.84 -16.09
CA THR A 111 -3.20 -59.35 -14.77
C THR A 111 -2.56 -58.00 -14.42
N THR A 112 -1.27 -57.84 -14.70
CA THR A 112 -0.56 -56.56 -14.49
C THR A 112 -1.07 -55.46 -15.41
N GLN A 113 -1.36 -55.74 -16.68
CA GLN A 113 -1.99 -54.77 -17.59
C GLN A 113 -3.36 -54.32 -17.08
N LEU A 114 -4.18 -55.25 -16.63
CA LEU A 114 -5.50 -54.94 -16.10
C LEU A 114 -5.42 -54.06 -14.84
N ALA A 115 -4.46 -54.35 -13.94
CA ALA A 115 -4.21 -53.53 -12.76
C ALA A 115 -3.72 -52.10 -13.12
N ILE A 116 -2.87 -51.96 -14.13
CA ILE A 116 -2.41 -50.64 -14.62
C ILE A 116 -3.59 -49.85 -15.21
N GLU A 117 -4.45 -50.50 -16.00
CA GLU A 117 -5.61 -49.87 -16.61
C GLU A 117 -6.60 -49.38 -15.53
N GLN A 118 -6.85 -50.20 -14.51
CA GLN A 118 -7.69 -49.84 -13.36
C GLN A 118 -7.10 -48.66 -12.59
N ASN A 119 -5.83 -48.71 -12.23
CA ASN A 119 -5.17 -47.61 -11.51
C ASN A 119 -5.17 -46.31 -12.36
N ARG A 120 -5.03 -46.43 -13.69
CA ARG A 120 -5.16 -45.30 -14.60
C ARG A 120 -6.58 -44.71 -14.64
N GLN A 121 -7.61 -45.55 -14.52
CA GLN A 121 -9.00 -45.08 -14.44
C GLN A 121 -9.29 -44.41 -13.11
N GLU A 122 -8.83 -44.96 -11.99
CA GLU A 122 -8.98 -44.36 -10.66
C GLU A 122 -8.28 -43.01 -10.57
N THR A 123 -7.05 -42.91 -11.07
CA THR A 123 -6.32 -41.63 -11.12
C THR A 123 -7.01 -40.60 -12.02
N ARG A 124 -7.58 -41.00 -13.16
CA ARG A 124 -8.40 -40.11 -14.01
C ARG A 124 -9.67 -39.65 -13.31
N ALA A 125 -10.36 -40.54 -12.60
CA ALA A 125 -11.59 -40.22 -11.87
C ALA A 125 -11.30 -39.27 -10.69
N ALA A 126 -10.21 -39.49 -9.95
CA ALA A 126 -9.76 -38.59 -8.90
C ALA A 126 -9.37 -37.21 -9.46
N ALA A 127 -8.68 -37.18 -10.61
CA ALA A 127 -8.33 -35.95 -11.30
C ALA A 127 -9.58 -35.17 -11.76
N SER A 128 -10.58 -35.83 -12.36
CA SER A 128 -11.83 -35.17 -12.78
C SER A 128 -12.64 -34.65 -11.60
N GLN A 129 -12.69 -35.40 -10.49
CA GLN A 129 -13.37 -34.92 -9.28
C GLN A 129 -12.68 -33.67 -8.70
N SER A 130 -11.35 -33.66 -8.69
CA SER A 130 -10.59 -32.49 -8.21
C SER A 130 -10.78 -31.26 -9.11
N SER A 131 -10.86 -31.45 -10.44
CA SER A 131 -11.04 -30.34 -11.37
C SER A 131 -12.47 -29.77 -11.30
N GLU A 132 -13.48 -30.62 -11.13
CA GLU A 132 -14.86 -30.18 -10.90
C GLU A 132 -15.01 -29.42 -9.57
N ALA A 133 -14.35 -29.88 -8.50
CA ALA A 133 -14.35 -29.19 -7.21
C ALA A 133 -13.69 -27.80 -7.33
N LEU A 134 -12.55 -27.70 -8.03
CA LEU A 134 -11.89 -26.44 -8.32
C LEU A 134 -12.76 -25.52 -9.19
N ALA A 135 -13.43 -26.05 -10.21
CA ALA A 135 -14.33 -25.28 -11.07
C ALA A 135 -15.50 -24.69 -10.27
N LYS A 136 -16.13 -25.47 -9.39
CA LYS A 136 -17.19 -25.00 -8.49
C LYS A 136 -16.68 -23.93 -7.52
N GLY A 137 -15.49 -24.14 -6.93
CA GLY A 137 -14.86 -23.16 -6.05
C GLY A 137 -14.56 -21.84 -6.76
N LEU A 138 -14.05 -21.90 -7.99
CA LEU A 138 -13.81 -20.73 -8.84
C LEU A 138 -15.10 -20.00 -9.20
N GLN A 139 -16.18 -20.73 -9.53
CA GLN A 139 -17.48 -20.12 -9.82
C GLN A 139 -18.04 -19.39 -8.59
N LEU A 140 -17.99 -20.00 -7.40
CA LEU A 140 -18.42 -19.36 -6.16
C LEU A 140 -17.59 -18.13 -5.83
N LEU A 141 -16.26 -18.18 -6.02
CA LEU A 141 -15.40 -17.03 -5.84
C LEU A 141 -15.73 -15.91 -6.83
N GLN A 142 -15.89 -16.25 -8.12
CA GLN A 142 -16.26 -15.27 -9.14
C GLN A 142 -17.59 -14.60 -8.84
N GLN A 143 -18.57 -15.36 -8.36
CA GLN A 143 -19.86 -14.83 -7.92
C GLN A 143 -19.74 -13.93 -6.69
N SER A 144 -18.98 -14.33 -5.67
CA SER A 144 -18.75 -13.50 -4.49
C SER A 144 -18.06 -12.17 -4.83
N VAL A 145 -17.11 -12.20 -5.76
CA VAL A 145 -16.39 -11.01 -6.23
C VAL A 145 -17.30 -10.13 -7.08
N SER A 146 -18.16 -10.70 -7.94
CA SER A 146 -19.12 -9.91 -8.70
C SER A 146 -20.14 -9.22 -7.79
N ASP A 147 -20.62 -9.92 -6.76
CA ASP A 147 -21.57 -9.37 -5.80
C ASP A 147 -20.91 -8.27 -4.96
N GLN A 148 -19.65 -8.46 -4.55
CA GLN A 148 -18.89 -7.45 -3.85
C GLN A 148 -18.72 -6.18 -4.71
N ARG A 149 -18.33 -6.34 -5.97
CA ARG A 149 -18.19 -5.22 -6.91
C ARG A 149 -19.51 -4.49 -7.14
N ALA A 150 -20.63 -5.21 -7.20
CA ALA A 150 -21.96 -4.61 -7.35
C ALA A 150 -22.32 -3.77 -6.12
N ARG A 151 -22.11 -4.30 -4.90
CA ARG A 151 -22.34 -3.56 -3.64
C ARG A 151 -21.47 -2.31 -3.55
N ASP A 152 -20.19 -2.43 -3.86
CA ASP A 152 -19.25 -1.31 -3.81
C ASP A 152 -19.65 -0.21 -4.82
N PHE A 153 -20.09 -0.60 -6.02
CA PHE A 153 -20.60 0.35 -7.01
C PHE A 153 -21.88 1.06 -6.55
N GLU A 154 -22.81 0.35 -5.91
CA GLU A 154 -24.02 0.98 -5.36
C GLU A 154 -23.70 2.01 -4.26
N VAL A 155 -22.78 1.67 -3.35
CA VAL A 155 -22.33 2.58 -2.30
C VAL A 155 -21.67 3.82 -2.90
N MET A 156 -20.79 3.63 -3.89
CA MET A 156 -20.13 4.73 -4.60
C MET A 156 -21.14 5.62 -5.35
N GLN A 157 -22.13 5.02 -6.01
CA GLN A 157 -23.15 5.77 -6.74
C GLN A 157 -24.07 6.55 -5.80
N ARG A 158 -24.46 5.98 -4.66
CA ARG A 158 -25.24 6.69 -3.62
C ARG A 158 -24.46 7.87 -3.05
N SER A 159 -23.18 7.65 -2.73
CA SER A 159 -22.29 8.71 -2.24
C SER A 159 -22.14 9.84 -3.27
N ASN A 160 -21.84 9.50 -4.53
CA ASN A 160 -21.68 10.50 -5.59
C ASN A 160 -22.98 11.28 -5.87
N ARG A 161 -24.14 10.63 -5.85
CA ARG A 161 -25.44 11.30 -5.98
C ARG A 161 -25.70 12.27 -4.83
N PHE A 162 -25.37 11.86 -3.60
CA PHE A 162 -25.49 12.73 -2.43
C PHE A 162 -24.59 13.97 -2.57
N THR A 163 -23.32 13.79 -2.91
CA THR A 163 -22.38 14.90 -3.12
C THR A 163 -22.84 15.85 -4.23
N LEU A 164 -23.31 15.32 -5.37
CA LEU A 164 -23.84 16.13 -6.45
C LEU A 164 -25.11 16.90 -6.05
N SER A 165 -26.01 16.27 -5.29
CA SER A 165 -27.21 16.93 -4.78
C SER A 165 -26.86 18.07 -3.83
N VAL A 166 -25.95 17.84 -2.87
CA VAL A 166 -25.50 18.85 -1.92
C VAL A 166 -24.82 20.02 -2.65
N ALA A 167 -23.88 19.75 -3.55
CA ALA A 167 -23.24 20.79 -4.36
C ALA A 167 -24.25 21.60 -5.19
N GLY A 168 -25.25 20.94 -5.78
CA GLY A 168 -26.33 21.59 -6.51
C GLY A 168 -27.18 22.52 -5.62
N THR A 169 -27.49 22.11 -4.39
CA THR A 169 -28.25 22.97 -3.46
C THR A 169 -27.47 24.22 -3.05
N PHE A 170 -26.16 24.11 -2.79
CA PHE A 170 -25.32 25.27 -2.48
C PHE A 170 -25.21 26.22 -3.67
N ALA A 171 -25.04 25.69 -4.89
CA ALA A 171 -25.00 26.51 -6.10
C ALA A 171 -26.33 27.25 -6.34
N ALA A 172 -27.47 26.58 -6.15
CA ALA A 172 -28.79 27.17 -6.30
C ALA A 172 -29.05 28.27 -5.25
N LEU A 173 -28.69 28.03 -3.99
CA LEU A 173 -28.80 29.02 -2.92
C LEU A 173 -27.90 30.24 -3.19
N GLY A 174 -26.67 30.02 -3.68
CA GLY A 174 -25.77 31.11 -4.07
C GLY A 174 -26.32 31.97 -5.20
N LEU A 175 -26.87 31.34 -6.26
CA LEU A 175 -27.52 32.06 -7.35
C LEU A 175 -28.73 32.86 -6.88
N LEU A 176 -29.56 32.28 -6.01
CA LEU A 176 -30.73 32.95 -5.46
C LEU A 176 -30.32 34.16 -4.59
N ALA A 177 -29.26 34.03 -3.79
CA ALA A 177 -28.70 35.13 -3.02
C ALA A 177 -28.21 36.26 -3.94
N MET A 178 -27.45 35.94 -5.01
CA MET A 178 -26.98 36.93 -5.98
C MET A 178 -28.14 37.66 -6.68
N LEU A 179 -29.18 36.92 -7.09
CA LEU A 179 -30.38 37.51 -7.69
C LEU A 179 -31.14 38.39 -6.71
N SER A 180 -31.26 37.98 -5.45
CA SER A 180 -31.91 38.77 -4.40
C SER A 180 -31.16 40.08 -4.13
N MET A 181 -29.83 40.04 -4.11
CA MET A 181 -28.99 41.22 -3.93
C MET A 181 -29.11 42.18 -5.12
N SER A 182 -29.07 41.64 -6.34
CA SER A 182 -29.27 42.42 -7.57
C SER A 182 -30.66 43.08 -7.60
N TYR A 183 -31.71 42.33 -7.20
CA TYR A 183 -33.06 42.86 -7.07
C TYR A 183 -33.15 43.98 -6.03
N PHE A 184 -32.49 43.82 -4.88
CA PHE A 184 -32.48 44.82 -3.83
C PHE A 184 -31.76 46.10 -4.29
N GLN A 185 -30.63 45.97 -4.97
CA GLN A 185 -29.90 47.10 -5.57
C GLN A 185 -30.78 47.83 -6.61
N TRP A 186 -31.46 47.10 -7.49
CA TRP A 186 -32.40 47.67 -8.47
C TRP A 186 -33.56 48.42 -7.79
N ARG A 187 -34.11 47.87 -6.70
CA ARG A 187 -35.19 48.53 -5.96
C ARG A 187 -34.71 49.79 -5.24
N ALA A 188 -33.52 49.74 -4.64
CA ALA A 188 -32.91 50.88 -3.97
C ALA A 188 -32.66 52.03 -4.96
N THR A 189 -32.09 51.75 -6.14
CA THR A 189 -31.85 52.81 -7.15
C THR A 189 -33.14 53.45 -7.65
N LYS A 190 -34.20 52.66 -7.88
CA LYS A 190 -35.52 53.20 -8.24
C LYS A 190 -36.14 54.03 -7.11
N GLY A 191 -35.96 53.61 -5.85
CA GLY A 191 -36.42 54.37 -4.69
C GLY A 191 -35.72 55.72 -4.55
N LEU A 192 -34.39 55.75 -4.71
CA LEU A 192 -33.63 57.00 -4.68
C LEU A 192 -34.00 57.96 -5.82
N ALA A 193 -34.26 57.45 -7.03
CA ALA A 193 -34.70 58.28 -8.15
C ALA A 193 -36.05 58.98 -7.88
N GLN A 194 -36.98 58.29 -7.21
CA GLN A 194 -38.27 58.87 -6.83
C GLN A 194 -38.13 59.94 -5.73
N VAL A 195 -37.27 59.71 -4.73
CA VAL A 195 -37.00 60.68 -3.66
C VAL A 195 -36.23 61.90 -4.18
N SER A 196 -35.26 61.69 -5.08
CA SER A 196 -34.53 62.78 -5.77
C SER A 196 -35.48 63.74 -6.50
N ASN A 197 -36.49 63.21 -7.18
CA ASN A 197 -37.47 64.04 -7.90
C ASN A 197 -38.49 64.73 -6.98
N ALA A 198 -38.52 64.35 -5.69
CA ALA A 198 -39.43 64.91 -4.70
C ALA A 198 -38.75 65.94 -3.76
N LEU A 199 -37.43 66.15 -3.85
CA LEU A 199 -36.74 67.17 -3.05
C LEU A 199 -36.86 68.56 -3.71
N PRO A 200 -37.40 69.58 -3.01
CA PRO A 200 -37.48 70.93 -3.54
C PRO A 200 -36.10 71.58 -3.63
N ALA A 201 -35.84 72.29 -4.71
CA ALA A 201 -34.59 72.97 -5.09
C ALA A 201 -34.23 74.19 -4.20
N THR A 202 -34.28 74.03 -2.87
CA THR A 202 -34.13 75.12 -1.88
C THR A 202 -32.99 74.85 -0.92
N LEU A 203 -31.84 74.39 -1.42
CA LEU A 203 -30.56 74.47 -0.73
C LEU A 203 -29.47 74.89 -1.73
N ALA A 204 -29.71 76.02 -2.40
CA ALA A 204 -28.65 76.76 -3.08
C ALA A 204 -27.84 77.49 -1.99
N PHE A 205 -26.66 76.97 -1.68
CA PHE A 205 -25.69 77.66 -0.82
C PHE A 205 -25.04 78.75 -1.68
N ASP A 206 -25.16 79.99 -1.23
CA ASP A 206 -24.67 81.19 -1.91
C ASP A 206 -23.12 81.21 -1.87
N GLY A 207 -22.48 81.34 -3.04
CA GLY A 207 -21.03 81.55 -3.16
C GLY A 207 -20.18 80.34 -3.58
N GLY A 208 -20.18 80.00 -4.87
CA GLY A 208 -19.19 79.11 -5.50
C GLY A 208 -19.40 79.06 -7.02
N PRO A 209 -18.34 78.95 -7.86
CA PRO A 209 -18.44 79.12 -9.31
C PRO A 209 -19.32 78.02 -9.94
N PRO A 210 -19.88 78.26 -11.15
CA PRO A 210 -20.96 77.44 -11.69
C PRO A 210 -20.49 76.03 -12.02
N LEU A 211 -20.80 75.07 -11.14
CA LEU A 211 -20.64 73.63 -11.38
C LEU A 211 -21.83 73.14 -12.22
N GLY A 212 -21.82 73.47 -13.51
CA GLY A 212 -22.85 73.09 -14.47
C GLY A 212 -22.59 71.76 -15.21
N ALA A 213 -21.57 70.97 -14.86
CA ALA A 213 -21.19 69.83 -15.71
C ALA A 213 -20.48 68.66 -14.99
N LEU A 214 -20.89 68.29 -13.77
CA LEU A 214 -20.38 67.07 -13.12
C LEU A 214 -21.56 66.26 -12.57
N GLY A 215 -21.55 64.95 -12.80
CA GLY A 215 -22.68 64.07 -12.48
C GLY A 215 -22.93 63.98 -10.97
N PRO A 216 -24.14 63.57 -10.53
CA PRO A 216 -24.47 63.45 -9.10
C PRO A 216 -23.53 62.48 -8.35
N ALA A 217 -22.93 61.52 -9.08
CA ALA A 217 -21.94 60.61 -8.53
C ALA A 217 -20.62 61.30 -8.15
N GLU A 218 -20.11 62.24 -8.97
CA GLU A 218 -18.86 62.96 -8.68
C GLU A 218 -19.02 63.93 -7.51
N GLN A 219 -20.20 64.53 -7.37
CA GLN A 219 -20.48 65.45 -6.27
C GLN A 219 -20.64 64.71 -4.92
N VAL A 220 -21.14 63.48 -4.93
CA VAL A 220 -21.16 62.59 -3.76
C VAL A 220 -19.75 62.09 -3.46
N GLN A 221 -18.95 61.78 -4.48
CA GLN A 221 -17.59 61.28 -4.34
C GLN A 221 -16.64 62.33 -3.75
N LEU A 222 -16.73 63.60 -4.18
CA LEU A 222 -15.98 64.70 -3.57
C LEU A 222 -16.41 64.98 -2.12
N ARG A 223 -17.71 64.87 -1.80
CA ARG A 223 -18.20 65.01 -0.42
C ARG A 223 -17.72 63.87 0.48
N LEU A 224 -17.65 62.64 -0.04
CA LEU A 224 -17.16 61.48 0.70
C LEU A 224 -15.65 61.57 0.95
N LEU A 225 -14.87 62.03 -0.05
CA LEU A 225 -13.43 62.26 0.13
C LEU A 225 -13.16 63.30 1.21
N GLY A 226 -13.88 64.43 1.21
CA GLY A 226 -13.71 65.45 2.24
C GLY A 226 -14.08 64.96 3.65
N ALA A 227 -15.08 64.08 3.77
CA ALA A 227 -15.46 63.48 5.04
C ALA A 227 -14.39 62.49 5.56
N ILE A 228 -13.75 61.73 4.68
CA ILE A 228 -12.67 60.79 5.04
C ILE A 228 -11.44 61.57 5.53
N GLU A 229 -11.04 62.62 4.80
CA GLU A 229 -9.90 63.45 5.17
C GLU A 229 -10.09 64.14 6.53
N GLN A 230 -11.33 64.52 6.86
CA GLN A 230 -11.66 65.10 8.16
C GLN A 230 -11.64 64.08 9.31
N VAL A 231 -11.95 62.80 9.03
CA VAL A 231 -11.85 61.71 10.02
C VAL A 231 -10.39 61.35 10.28
N ASP A 232 -9.56 61.27 9.24
CA ASP A 232 -8.12 61.00 9.40
C ASP A 232 -7.43 62.09 10.23
N LYS A 233 -7.74 63.37 9.97
CA LYS A 233 -7.22 64.48 10.76
C LYS A 233 -7.58 64.37 12.25
N ARG A 234 -8.81 63.93 12.58
CA ARG A 234 -9.24 63.72 13.97
C ARG A 234 -8.59 62.52 14.63
N ILE A 235 -8.31 61.46 13.87
CA ILE A 235 -7.57 60.29 14.37
C ILE A 235 -6.13 60.70 14.73
N ASP A 236 -5.49 61.55 13.92
CA ASP A 236 -4.13 62.00 14.18
C ASP A 236 -4.05 63.00 15.34
N GLU A 237 -5.02 63.90 15.48
CA GLU A 237 -5.18 64.75 16.66
C GLU A 237 -5.37 63.92 17.95
N MET A 238 -6.13 62.81 17.86
CA MET A 238 -6.35 61.90 18.99
C MET A 238 -5.09 61.08 19.35
N LYS A 239 -4.30 60.66 18.36
CA LYS A 239 -2.99 60.00 18.58
C LYS A 239 -1.99 60.94 19.25
N LEU A 240 -1.95 62.21 18.85
CA LEU A 240 -1.11 63.24 19.46
C LEU A 240 -1.52 63.53 20.92
N ALA A 241 -2.83 63.52 21.22
CA ALA A 241 -3.34 63.65 22.58
C ALA A 241 -2.98 62.45 23.48
N LEU A 242 -2.93 61.24 22.92
CA LEU A 242 -2.48 60.03 23.64
C LEU A 242 -0.96 59.99 23.85
N SER A 243 -0.18 60.63 22.98
CA SER A 243 1.29 60.74 23.10
C SER A 243 1.74 61.70 24.21
N HIS A 244 1.02 62.82 24.41
CA HIS A 244 1.34 63.80 25.46
C HIS A 244 0.80 63.46 26.87
N GLY A 245 -0.01 62.40 27.01
CA GLY A 245 -0.61 61.97 28.28
C GLY A 245 0.22 61.01 29.14
N GLY A 246 1.42 60.60 28.71
CA GLY A 246 2.23 59.57 29.37
C GLY A 246 3.61 60.05 29.78
N ASN A 247 3.72 61.07 30.64
CA ASN A 247 5.00 61.42 31.26
C ASN A 247 5.17 60.68 32.61
N GLY A 248 6.02 59.65 32.59
CA GLY A 248 6.49 58.90 33.74
C GLY A 248 7.52 57.88 33.28
N GLY A 249 8.77 58.31 33.04
CA GLY A 249 9.88 57.45 32.60
C GLY A 249 10.45 56.57 33.73
N PRO A 250 11.70 56.04 33.61
CA PRO A 250 12.54 55.89 32.42
C PRO A 250 13.17 54.47 32.25
N ALA A 251 13.78 54.26 31.07
CA ALA A 251 14.98 53.46 30.80
C ALA A 251 15.08 51.98 31.25
N LYS A 252 15.17 51.06 30.26
CA LYS A 252 16.40 50.27 30.06
C LYS A 252 16.46 49.58 28.70
N GLU A 253 17.56 49.88 28.02
CA GLU A 253 18.15 49.18 26.88
C GLU A 253 18.70 47.78 27.27
N LEU A 254 19.09 47.01 26.24
CA LEU A 254 19.98 45.84 26.22
C LEU A 254 19.39 44.40 26.30
N SER A 255 19.35 43.79 25.11
CA SER A 255 19.99 42.53 24.69
C SER A 255 20.36 41.42 25.69
N HIS A 256 20.06 40.20 25.24
CA HIS A 256 20.84 38.95 25.29
C HIS A 256 21.24 38.31 26.63
N ASP A 257 20.90 37.01 26.66
CA ASP A 257 21.62 35.86 27.22
C ASP A 257 21.46 35.46 28.69
N SER A 258 21.20 34.16 28.81
CA SER A 258 21.61 33.19 29.84
C SER A 258 20.70 32.93 31.05
N ALA A 259 20.17 31.71 31.02
CA ALA A 259 20.28 30.66 32.04
C ALA A 259 19.69 30.85 33.45
N SER A 260 18.79 29.91 33.76
CA SER A 260 18.66 29.20 35.04
C SER A 260 18.53 30.03 36.31
N ALA A 261 17.29 30.19 36.78
CA ALA A 261 16.84 29.85 38.15
C ALA A 261 15.48 30.50 38.46
N SER A 262 14.38 29.97 37.92
CA SER A 262 13.01 30.24 38.44
C SER A 262 11.93 29.32 37.86
N SER A 263 12.29 28.11 37.40
CA SER A 263 11.39 27.32 36.54
C SER A 263 10.23 26.61 37.23
N ASP A 264 10.15 26.56 38.56
CA ASP A 264 9.19 25.65 39.21
C ASP A 264 7.84 26.30 39.52
N SER A 265 7.76 27.60 39.82
CA SER A 265 6.48 28.26 40.11
C SER A 265 5.75 28.78 38.87
N ALA A 266 6.47 29.10 37.78
CA ALA A 266 5.87 29.46 36.49
C ALA A 266 5.42 28.21 35.68
N ARG A 267 6.16 27.09 35.78
CA ARG A 267 5.75 25.81 35.15
C ARG A 267 4.41 25.29 35.63
N ILE A 268 4.04 25.53 36.89
CA ILE A 268 2.83 24.95 37.48
C ILE A 268 1.55 25.60 36.93
N GLN A 269 1.58 26.92 36.64
CA GLN A 269 0.44 27.62 36.04
C GLN A 269 0.26 27.26 34.55
N ASP A 270 1.37 27.09 33.82
CA ASP A 270 1.36 26.87 32.37
C ASP A 270 1.19 25.38 31.97
N ARG A 271 1.58 24.42 32.82
CA ARG A 271 1.30 22.99 32.60
C ARG A 271 -0.21 22.68 32.68
N ALA A 272 -0.98 23.48 33.41
CA ALA A 272 -2.44 23.37 33.49
C ALA A 272 -3.13 23.65 32.14
N GLY A 273 -2.44 24.33 31.21
CA GLY A 273 -2.92 24.58 29.85
C GLY A 273 -2.68 23.44 28.86
N ILE A 274 -1.86 22.43 29.19
CA ILE A 274 -1.54 21.32 28.28
C ILE A 274 -2.81 20.57 27.79
N PRO A 275 -3.78 20.21 28.65
CA PRO A 275 -5.01 19.56 28.19
C PRO A 275 -5.82 20.46 27.24
N ALA A 276 -5.93 21.75 27.54
CA ALA A 276 -6.64 22.71 26.69
C ALA A 276 -5.97 22.89 25.31
N LEU A 277 -4.63 22.94 25.29
CA LEU A 277 -3.86 22.96 24.05
C LEU A 277 -4.00 21.66 23.25
N LEU A 278 -4.09 20.51 23.93
CA LEU A 278 -4.30 19.21 23.29
C LEU A 278 -5.69 19.12 22.65
N ASP A 279 -6.72 19.63 23.31
CA ASP A 279 -8.09 19.71 22.79
C ASP A 279 -8.16 20.66 21.60
N GLN A 280 -7.53 21.84 21.71
CA GLN A 280 -7.41 22.79 20.62
C GLN A 280 -6.69 22.17 19.42
N ALA A 281 -5.55 21.50 19.62
CA ALA A 281 -4.80 20.84 18.57
C ALA A 281 -5.64 19.72 17.91
N SER A 282 -6.33 18.91 18.72
CA SER A 282 -7.20 17.83 18.24
C SER A 282 -8.36 18.36 17.39
N SER A 283 -8.91 19.53 17.73
CA SER A 283 -9.95 20.19 16.93
C SER A 283 -9.42 20.66 15.57
N ARG A 284 -8.16 21.12 15.52
CA ARG A 284 -7.52 21.65 14.31
C ARG A 284 -6.93 20.57 13.40
N MET A 285 -6.70 19.36 13.89
CA MET A 285 -6.17 18.21 13.13
C MET A 285 -6.84 17.96 11.77
N ASN A 286 -8.13 18.29 11.63
CA ASN A 286 -8.89 18.08 10.39
C ASN A 286 -9.00 19.32 9.51
N LEU A 287 -8.99 20.53 10.07
CA LEU A 287 -9.20 21.77 9.33
C LEU A 287 -7.88 22.47 8.96
N ASP A 288 -6.91 22.42 9.86
CA ASP A 288 -5.62 23.11 9.76
C ASP A 288 -4.53 22.25 10.43
N PRO A 289 -3.94 21.29 9.70
CA PRO A 289 -2.90 20.43 10.25
C PRO A 289 -1.61 21.20 10.57
N GLU A 290 -1.34 22.35 9.94
CA GLU A 290 -0.16 23.18 10.24
C GLU A 290 -0.34 23.91 11.56
N GLY A 291 -1.52 24.49 11.80
CA GLY A 291 -1.87 25.07 13.10
C GLY A 291 -1.93 24.02 14.22
N ALA A 292 -2.33 22.79 13.91
CA ALA A 292 -2.28 21.68 14.87
C ALA A 292 -0.83 21.31 15.24
N LEU A 293 0.11 21.31 14.28
CA LEU A 293 1.53 21.11 14.57
C LEU A 293 2.09 22.16 15.51
N ALA A 294 1.78 23.44 15.29
CA ALA A 294 2.22 24.52 16.16
C ALA A 294 1.72 24.33 17.60
N CYS A 295 0.47 23.87 17.78
CA CYS A 295 -0.05 23.54 19.10
C CYS A 295 0.68 22.33 19.73
N PHE A 296 0.98 21.28 18.98
CA PHE A 296 1.74 20.14 19.50
C PHE A 296 3.20 20.52 19.83
N ASP A 297 3.83 21.38 19.03
CA ASP A 297 5.16 21.90 19.33
C ASP A 297 5.18 22.70 20.62
N GLN A 298 4.16 23.52 20.88
CA GLN A 298 3.99 24.19 22.17
C GLN A 298 3.81 23.18 23.32
N ILE A 299 3.02 22.11 23.15
CA ILE A 299 2.89 21.08 24.18
C ILE A 299 4.25 20.44 24.49
N LEU A 300 5.05 20.18 23.44
CA LEU A 300 6.37 19.55 23.57
C LEU A 300 7.46 20.49 24.10
N THR A 301 7.29 21.83 24.04
CA THR A 301 8.19 22.76 24.75
C THR A 301 7.93 22.73 26.26
N PHE A 302 6.68 22.55 26.68
CA PHE A 302 6.32 22.41 28.10
C PHE A 302 6.65 21.02 28.66
N ASP A 303 6.31 19.97 27.92
CA ASP A 303 6.55 18.58 28.28
C ASP A 303 7.16 17.81 27.08
N PRO A 304 8.50 17.80 26.96
CA PRO A 304 9.21 17.13 25.85
C PRO A 304 8.97 15.62 25.77
N ASN A 305 8.52 15.02 26.88
CA ASN A 305 8.28 13.58 27.03
C ASN A 305 6.78 13.26 27.04
N HIS A 306 5.95 14.12 26.46
CA HIS A 306 4.52 13.84 26.34
C HIS A 306 4.25 12.88 25.16
N ALA A 307 4.22 11.57 25.45
CA ALA A 307 4.08 10.52 24.44
C ALA A 307 2.83 10.68 23.54
N GLU A 308 1.70 11.09 24.11
CA GLU A 308 0.46 11.29 23.33
C GLU A 308 0.58 12.44 22.32
N ALA A 309 1.23 13.56 22.70
CA ALA A 309 1.45 14.68 21.78
C ALA A 309 2.43 14.31 20.68
N LEU A 310 3.45 13.49 20.97
CA LEU A 310 4.38 12.99 19.94
C LEU A 310 3.64 12.13 18.91
N VAL A 311 2.72 11.25 19.34
CA VAL A 311 1.88 10.45 18.43
C VAL A 311 0.94 11.34 17.62
N LYS A 312 0.23 12.27 18.25
CA LYS A 312 -0.70 13.17 17.55
C LYS A 312 0.03 14.12 16.58
N LYS A 313 1.23 14.59 16.94
CA LYS A 313 2.12 15.34 16.04
C LYS A 313 2.53 14.51 14.83
N GLY A 314 2.91 13.24 15.03
CA GLY A 314 3.17 12.30 13.95
C GLY A 314 1.98 12.19 12.99
N ALA A 315 0.77 12.02 13.53
CA ALA A 315 -0.45 11.91 12.73
C ALA A 315 -0.77 13.21 11.95
N ALA A 316 -0.46 14.38 12.51
CA ALA A 316 -0.58 15.66 11.80
C ALA A 316 0.44 15.74 10.63
N LEU A 317 1.69 15.32 10.86
CA LEU A 317 2.72 15.24 9.82
C LEU A 317 2.34 14.28 8.69
N GLU A 318 1.66 13.17 9.01
CA GLU A 318 1.13 12.25 7.99
C GLU A 318 0.12 12.91 7.06
N ARG A 319 -0.78 13.74 7.61
CA ARG A 319 -1.77 14.51 6.84
C ARG A 319 -1.10 15.53 5.93
N LEU A 320 0.05 16.05 6.36
CA LEU A 320 0.89 16.97 5.58
C LEU A 320 1.86 16.26 4.63
N HIS A 321 1.76 14.93 4.46
CA HIS A 321 2.67 14.13 3.65
C HIS A 321 4.16 14.17 4.05
N LYS A 322 4.47 14.65 5.26
CA LYS A 322 5.82 14.65 5.83
C LYS A 322 6.12 13.32 6.54
N LEU A 323 6.16 12.26 5.74
CA LEU A 323 6.19 10.88 6.25
C LEU A 323 7.46 10.58 7.08
N ASN A 324 8.63 11.08 6.68
CA ASN A 324 9.88 10.83 7.42
C ASN A 324 9.87 11.47 8.82
N GLU A 325 9.42 12.73 8.92
CA GLU A 325 9.28 13.42 10.21
C GLU A 325 8.22 12.76 11.11
N ALA A 326 7.16 12.18 10.50
CA ALA A 326 6.16 11.40 11.23
C ALA A 326 6.78 10.12 11.86
N ILE A 327 7.63 9.40 11.13
CA ILE A 327 8.37 8.23 11.66
C ILE A 327 9.20 8.63 12.87
N GLU A 328 9.96 9.73 12.77
CA GLU A 328 10.78 10.23 13.88
C GLU A 328 9.94 10.59 15.12
N CYS A 329 8.76 11.18 14.91
CA CYS A 329 7.84 11.46 16.02
C CYS A 329 7.33 10.18 16.69
N TYR A 330 6.99 9.15 15.91
CA TYR A 330 6.58 7.86 16.47
C TYR A 330 7.72 7.13 17.17
N ASP A 331 8.94 7.20 16.64
CA ASP A 331 10.13 6.62 17.28
C ASP A 331 10.44 7.29 18.60
N ARG A 332 10.31 8.62 18.67
CA ARG A 332 10.41 9.36 19.94
C ARG A 332 9.30 8.98 20.91
N ALA A 333 8.06 8.82 20.45
CA ALA A 333 6.95 8.40 21.30
C ALA A 333 7.20 7.01 21.90
N ILE A 334 7.71 6.07 21.09
CA ILE A 334 8.08 4.71 21.54
C ILE A 334 9.26 4.73 22.52
N ALA A 335 10.24 5.63 22.32
CA ALA A 335 11.36 5.77 23.24
C ALA A 335 10.95 6.32 24.61
N VAL A 336 9.94 7.19 24.64
CA VAL A 336 9.37 7.76 25.87
C VAL A 336 8.46 6.74 26.57
N ASP A 337 7.56 6.11 25.81
CA ASP A 337 6.64 5.09 26.30
C ASP A 337 6.65 3.87 25.37
N GLY A 338 7.49 2.90 25.70
CA GLY A 338 7.58 1.63 24.97
C GLY A 338 6.33 0.76 25.11
N SER A 339 5.40 1.13 26.00
CA SER A 339 4.10 0.47 26.16
C SER A 339 2.97 1.12 25.34
N MET A 340 3.30 2.13 24.54
CA MET A 340 2.32 2.85 23.72
C MET A 340 1.97 2.09 22.44
N THR A 341 0.99 1.18 22.52
CA THR A 341 0.47 0.42 21.36
C THR A 341 0.13 1.33 20.16
N LEU A 342 -0.44 2.51 20.43
CA LEU A 342 -0.87 3.45 19.40
C LEU A 342 0.30 3.94 18.53
N ALA A 343 1.49 4.16 19.12
CA ALA A 343 2.67 4.59 18.39
C ALA A 343 3.18 3.51 17.42
N TYR A 344 3.18 2.24 17.86
CA TYR A 344 3.52 1.11 16.98
C TYR A 344 2.51 0.90 15.85
N LEU A 345 1.20 1.08 16.13
CA LEU A 345 0.15 0.97 15.12
C LEU A 345 0.29 2.05 14.03
N HIS A 346 0.48 3.31 14.41
CA HIS A 346 0.65 4.39 13.45
C HIS A 346 1.94 4.23 12.64
N LYS A 347 3.06 3.87 13.29
CA LYS A 347 4.32 3.58 12.59
C LYS A 347 4.19 2.42 11.60
N GLY A 348 3.51 1.33 11.98
CA GLY A 348 3.23 0.20 11.10
C GLY A 348 2.33 0.57 9.93
N GLY A 349 1.30 1.38 10.17
CA GLY A 349 0.42 1.94 9.14
C GLY A 349 1.19 2.77 8.12
N LEU A 350 2.13 3.59 8.59
CA LEU A 350 2.98 4.40 7.74
C LEU A 350 3.92 3.56 6.87
N TYR A 351 4.57 2.54 7.43
CA TYR A 351 5.40 1.61 6.64
C TYR A 351 4.58 0.85 5.60
N ASN A 352 3.34 0.50 5.91
CA ASN A 352 2.44 -0.12 4.95
C ASN A 352 2.14 0.81 3.76
N ARG A 353 1.90 2.10 4.02
CA ARG A 353 1.73 3.13 2.98
C ARG A 353 3.00 3.35 2.14
N LEU A 354 4.17 3.05 2.69
CA LEU A 354 5.47 3.12 2.02
C LEU A 354 5.87 1.78 1.33
N GLU A 355 4.96 0.82 1.23
CA GLU A 355 5.21 -0.54 0.67
C GLU A 355 6.32 -1.33 1.40
N ARG A 356 6.64 -0.92 2.63
CA ARG A 356 7.64 -1.53 3.50
C ARG A 356 7.01 -2.58 4.41
N PHE A 357 6.47 -3.63 3.81
CA PHE A 357 5.63 -4.61 4.50
C PHE A 357 6.34 -5.37 5.63
N LYS A 358 7.65 -5.63 5.51
CA LYS A 358 8.43 -6.33 6.56
C LYS A 358 8.46 -5.52 7.85
N GLU A 359 8.78 -4.23 7.76
CA GLU A 359 8.87 -3.35 8.92
C GLU A 359 7.48 -3.01 9.48
N ALA A 360 6.45 -2.97 8.63
CA ALA A 360 5.07 -2.87 9.07
C ALA A 360 4.65 -4.08 9.94
N LEU A 361 4.97 -5.31 9.49
CA LEU A 361 4.70 -6.53 10.26
C LEU A 361 5.42 -6.55 11.61
N GLU A 362 6.69 -6.13 11.65
CA GLU A 362 7.42 -5.99 12.91
C GLU A 362 6.75 -5.00 13.86
N CYS A 363 6.29 -3.85 13.36
CA CYS A 363 5.58 -2.86 14.16
C CYS A 363 4.24 -3.38 14.68
N TYR A 364 3.45 -4.06 13.85
CA TYR A 364 2.18 -4.66 14.28
C TYR A 364 2.39 -5.80 15.27
N GLY A 365 3.44 -6.61 15.10
CA GLY A 365 3.82 -7.65 16.06
C GLY A 365 4.14 -7.06 17.44
N LYS A 366 4.91 -5.95 17.48
CA LYS A 366 5.18 -5.22 18.73
C LYS A 366 3.91 -4.60 19.33
N ALA A 367 3.05 -4.00 18.52
CA ALA A 367 1.77 -3.44 18.97
C ALA A 367 0.91 -4.51 19.70
N LEU A 368 0.83 -5.72 19.15
CA LEU A 368 0.10 -6.84 19.75
C LEU A 368 0.73 -7.31 21.06
N GLN A 369 2.06 -7.42 21.12
CA GLN A 369 2.77 -7.80 22.36
C GLN A 369 2.50 -6.79 23.47
N THR A 370 2.60 -5.50 23.16
CA THR A 370 2.36 -4.42 24.11
C THR A 370 0.90 -4.34 24.55
N HIS A 371 -0.06 -4.54 23.64
CA HIS A 371 -1.49 -4.56 23.98
C HIS A 371 -1.82 -5.67 24.98
N ASN A 372 -1.29 -6.87 24.75
CA ASN A 372 -1.49 -8.02 25.64
C ASN A 372 -0.82 -7.84 27.01
N GLN A 373 0.30 -7.10 27.08
CA GLN A 373 0.97 -6.77 28.35
C GLN A 373 0.19 -5.76 29.22
N ARG A 374 -0.71 -4.97 28.63
CA ARG A 374 -1.54 -3.98 29.33
C ARG A 374 -2.89 -4.53 29.80
N GLY A 375 -3.32 -5.68 29.25
CA GLY A 375 -4.59 -6.34 29.57
C GLY A 375 -4.52 -7.45 30.62
N ASN A 376 -3.31 -7.84 31.03
CA ASN A 376 -3.04 -8.69 32.20
C ASN A 376 -2.60 -7.81 33.37
#